data_AF-G6C4F0-F1
#
_entry.id   AF-G6C4F0-F1
#
_cell.length_a   1.000
_cell.length_b   1.000
_cell.length_c   1.000
_cell.angle_alpha   90.00
_cell.angle_beta   90.00
_cell.angle_gamma   90.00
#
_symmetry.space_group_name_H-M   'P 1'
#
loop_
_entity.id
_entity.type
_entity.pdbx_description
1 polymer ?
#
loop_
_entity_poly.entity_id
_entity_poly.type
_entity_poly.pdbx_seq_one_letter_code
_entity_poly.pdbx_strand_id
1 'polypeptide(L)' 'MKSEIFYEDGKIRMSGHFKDGKKNGEFIEYDEDGSIINKALYKNDKIVVQ' A
#
# COMPACT_ATOMS: atom_id res chain seq x y z
N MET A 1 -10.21 3.04 -6.25
CA MET A 1 -10.65 2.19 -5.13
C MET A 1 -9.51 2.12 -4.13
N LYS A 2 -9.74 2.53 -2.88
CA LYS A 2 -8.77 2.32 -1.79
C LYS A 2 -8.81 0.85 -1.38
N SER A 3 -7.67 0.26 -1.07
CA SER A 3 -7.54 -1.11 -0.58
C SER A 3 -6.57 -1.14 0.59
N GLU A 4 -6.92 -1.91 1.60
CA GLU A 4 -6.16 -2.09 2.83
C GLU A 4 -6.04 -3.59 3.11
N ILE A 5 -4.85 -4.01 3.51
CA ILE A 5 -4.55 -5.35 3.99
C ILE A 5 -4.18 -5.20 5.46
N PHE A 6 -4.70 -6.09 6.30
CA PHE A 6 -4.51 -6.06 7.74
C PHE A 6 -3.71 -7.29 8.20
N TYR A 7 -2.99 -7.13 9.31
CA TYR A 7 -2.45 -8.23 10.11
C TYR A 7 -3.58 -8.99 10.82
N GLU A 8 -3.26 -10.15 11.39
CA GLU A 8 -4.23 -10.97 12.15
C GLU A 8 -4.79 -10.23 13.37
N ASP A 9 -3.99 -9.33 13.97
CA ASP A 9 -4.40 -8.47 15.09
C ASP A 9 -5.28 -7.28 14.67
N GLY A 10 -5.54 -7.13 13.36
CA GLY A 10 -6.37 -6.07 12.80
C GLY A 10 -5.63 -4.76 12.52
N LYS A 11 -4.31 -4.67 12.75
CA LYS A 11 -3.52 -3.49 12.35
C LYS A 11 -3.32 -3.46 10.84
N ILE A 12 -3.19 -2.26 10.27
CA ILE A 12 -2.94 -2.12 8.83
C ILE A 12 -1.53 -2.62 8.53
N ARG A 13 -1.44 -3.58 7.61
CA ARG A 13 -0.19 -4.08 7.04
C ARG A 13 0.18 -3.32 5.78
N MET A 14 -0.79 -3.03 4.92
CA MET A 14 -0.55 -2.31 3.67
C MET A 14 -1.78 -1.51 3.28
N SER A 15 -1.57 -0.31 2.74
CA SER A 15 -2.64 0.51 2.18
C SER A 15 -2.25 1.08 0.84
N GLY A 16 -3.21 1.23 -0.07
CA GLY A 16 -2.96 1.85 -1.36
C GLY A 16 -4.20 2.02 -2.20
N HIS A 17 -4.00 2.48 -3.43
CA HIS A 17 -5.07 2.80 -4.36
C HIS A 17 -4.95 2.01 -5.66
N PHE A 18 -6.08 1.47 -6.09
CA PHE A 18 -6.24 0.83 -7.39
C PHE A 18 -7.12 1.70 -8.29
N LYS A 19 -6.70 1.85 -9.55
CA LYS A 19 -7.46 2.46 -10.62
C LYS A 19 -7.53 1.47 -11.78
N ASP A 20 -8.73 1.16 -12.26
CA ASP A 20 -8.97 0.20 -13.36
C ASP A 20 -8.32 -1.17 -13.12
N GLY A 21 -8.35 -1.63 -11.86
CA GLY A 21 -7.74 -2.90 -11.44
C GLY A 21 -6.22 -2.86 -11.23
N LYS A 22 -5.57 -1.71 -11.43
CA LYS A 22 -4.10 -1.55 -11.36
C LYS A 22 -3.69 -0.67 -10.20
N LYS A 23 -2.54 -0.93 -9.59
CA LYS A 23 -1.92 -0.05 -8.58
C LYS A 23 -1.71 1.32 -9.20
N ASN A 24 -2.25 2.35 -8.56
CA ASN A 24 -2.18 3.73 -9.03
C ASN A 24 -2.30 4.68 -7.85
N GLY A 25 -1.22 5.40 -7.55
CA GLY A 25 -1.07 6.23 -6.36
C GLY A 25 -0.10 5.62 -5.36
N GLU A 26 -0.10 6.19 -4.16
CA GLU A 26 0.79 5.81 -3.08
C GLU A 26 0.40 4.46 -2.46
N PHE A 27 1.39 3.61 -2.24
CA PHE A 27 1.31 2.38 -1.46
C PHE A 27 2.25 2.48 -0.28
N ILE A 28 1.74 2.17 0.91
CA ILE A 28 2.50 2.18 2.15
C ILE A 28 2.36 0.79 2.79
N GLU A 29 3.48 0.21 3.19
CA GLU A 29 3.56 -1.01 4.01
C GLU A 29 4.06 -0.64 5.40
N TYR A 30 3.41 -1.23 6.40
CA TYR A 30 3.70 -1.04 7.81
C TYR A 30 4.16 -2.37 8.39
N ASP A 31 5.01 -2.33 9.42
CA ASP A 31 5.28 -3.49 10.27
C ASP A 31 4.18 -3.70 11.34
N GLU A 32 4.32 -4.72 12.19
CA GLU A 32 3.38 -5.05 13.25
C GLU A 32 3.29 -3.97 14.36
N ASP A 33 4.32 -3.14 14.48
CA ASP A 33 4.34 -1.99 15.39
C ASP A 33 3.67 -0.74 14.78
N GLY A 34 3.34 -0.79 13.48
CA GLY A 34 2.74 0.30 12.73
C GLY A 34 3.75 1.28 12.13
N SER A 35 5.04 0.95 12.15
CA SER A 35 6.09 1.75 11.53
C SER A 35 6.11 1.51 10.03
N ILE A 36 6.33 2.57 9.24
CA ILE A 36 6.43 2.45 7.79
C ILE A 36 7.74 1.76 7.43
N ILE A 37 7.64 0.59 6.80
CA ILE A 37 8.80 -0.17 6.31
C ILE A 37 8.96 -0.09 4.80
N ASN A 38 7.90 0.29 4.08
CA ASN A 38 7.97 0.53 2.65
C ASN A 38 6.99 1.63 2.23
N LYS A 39 7.41 2.48 1.30
CA LYS A 39 6.56 3.47 0.67
C LYS A 39 6.93 3.58 -0.79
N ALA A 40 5.96 3.45 -1.68
CA ALA A 40 6.21 3.59 -3.11
C ALA A 40 5.01 4.22 -3.83
N LEU A 41 5.30 5.02 -4.85
CA LEU A 41 4.31 5.59 -5.75
C LEU A 41 4.18 4.70 -6.99
N TYR A 42 2.97 4.26 -7.31
CA TYR A 42 2.69 3.45 -8.49
C TYR A 42 1.88 4.22 -9.54
N LYS A 43 2.11 3.92 -10.82
CA LYS A 43 1.27 4.36 -11.94
C LYS A 43 1.06 3.20 -12.90
N ASN A 44 -0.16 2.69 -12.96
CA ASN A 44 -0.54 1.55 -13.80
C ASN A 44 0.37 0.33 -13.55
N ASP A 45 0.45 -0.09 -12.28
CA ASP A 45 1.28 -1.20 -11.76
C ASP A 45 2.80 -0.99 -11.77
N LYS A 46 3.29 0.12 -12.32
CA LYS A 46 4.73 0.43 -12.35
C LYS A 46 5.11 1.34 -11.19
N ILE A 47 6.19 0.98 -10.50
CA ILE A 47 6.82 1.88 -9.51
C ILE A 47 7.35 3.10 -10.25
N VAL A 48 7.01 4.28 -9.73
CA VAL A 48 7.49 5.58 -10.17
C VAL A 48 8.55 6.09 -9.19
N VAL A 49 8.32 5.88 -7.89
CA VAL A 49 9.21 6.27 -6.78
C VAL A 49 9.10 5.23 -5.67
N GLN A 50 10.20 4.90 -5.00
CA GLN A 50 10.26 4.10 -3.77
C GLN A 50 11.24 4.75 -2.80
#